data_AF-A0A3S4HHN7-F1
#
_entry.id   AF-A0A3S4HHN7-F1
#
_cell.length_a   1.000
_cell.length_b   1.000
_cell.length_c   1.000
_cell.angle_alpha   90.00
_cell.angle_beta   90.00
_cell.angle_gamma   90.00
#
_symmetry.space_group_name_H-M   'P 1'
#
loop_
_entity.id
_entity.type
_entity.pdbx_description
1 polymer ?
#
loop_
_entity_poly.entity_id
_entity_poly.type
_entity_poly.pdbx_seq_one_letter_code
_entity_poly.pdbx_strand_id
1 'polypeptide(L)'
;MEWLPQHKPPLLLGLLAGLGLAALAALIWWERRSPNPLLPPSMLSHRGLAPLFGLSLLMGFGMFAVMYYAPLMFQAGFGLSPNQAGILVTPLVVFITIGSMLNGRIVQRLRRPTRLLGLASRCSR
;
A
#
# COMPACT_ATOMS: atom_id res chain seq x y z
N MET A 1 -17.25 -27.54 -8.66
CA MET A 1 -16.38 -27.23 -9.82
C MET A 1 -17.32 -26.98 -10.99
N GLU A 2 -17.10 -25.91 -11.76
CA GLU A 2 -17.98 -25.35 -12.81
C GLU A 2 -19.16 -24.47 -12.31
N TRP A 3 -18.99 -23.13 -12.36
CA TRP A 3 -19.99 -22.13 -12.83
C TRP A 3 -19.57 -20.67 -12.54
N LEU A 4 -18.45 -20.19 -13.11
CA LEU A 4 -18.32 -18.76 -13.42
C LEU A 4 -17.88 -18.63 -14.87
N PRO A 5 -18.67 -18.02 -15.77
CA PRO A 5 -18.24 -17.75 -17.11
C PRO A 5 -16.96 -16.91 -17.05
N GLN A 6 -15.85 -17.49 -17.51
CA GLN A 6 -14.49 -16.96 -17.41
C GLN A 6 -14.24 -15.75 -18.34
N HIS A 7 -15.31 -15.05 -18.76
CA HIS A 7 -15.26 -13.88 -19.60
C HIS A 7 -15.18 -12.64 -18.71
N LYS A 8 -14.04 -12.43 -18.03
CA LYS A 8 -13.68 -11.04 -17.69
C LYS A 8 -13.37 -10.39 -19.03
N PRO A 9 -14.18 -9.43 -19.54
CA PRO A 9 -13.87 -8.83 -20.82
C PRO A 9 -12.47 -8.21 -20.67
N PRO A 10 -11.45 -8.64 -21.44
CA PRO A 10 -10.10 -8.09 -21.34
C PRO A 10 -10.11 -6.56 -21.53
N LEU A 11 -11.15 -6.09 -22.22
CA LEU A 11 -11.51 -4.70 -22.40
C LEU A 11 -11.80 -3.96 -21.08
N LEU A 12 -12.49 -4.56 -20.11
CA LEU A 12 -12.75 -3.92 -18.80
C LEU A 12 -11.46 -3.79 -17.99
N LEU A 13 -10.60 -4.81 -18.00
CA LEU A 13 -9.29 -4.74 -17.34
C LEU A 13 -8.43 -3.66 -17.98
N GLY A 14 -8.39 -3.60 -19.31
CA GLY A 14 -7.71 -2.55 -20.06
C GLY A 14 -8.28 -1.15 -19.76
N LEU A 15 -9.60 -1.02 -19.64
CA LEU A 15 -10.27 0.25 -19.35
C LEU A 15 -9.99 0.73 -17.92
N LEU A 16 -10.00 -0.16 -16.94
CA LEU A 16 -9.64 0.15 -15.55
C LEU A 16 -8.15 0.53 -15.43
N ALA A 17 -7.26 -0.22 -16.09
CA ALA A 17 -5.83 0.11 -16.13
C ALA A 17 -5.58 1.46 -16.82
N GLY A 18 -6.25 1.70 -17.95
CA GLY A 18 -6.20 2.97 -18.67
C GLY A 18 -6.70 4.14 -17.85
N LEU A 19 -7.84 3.98 -17.14
CA LEU A 19 -8.37 4.99 -16.23
C LEU A 19 -7.41 5.29 -15.08
N GLY A 20 -6.78 4.27 -14.49
CA GLY A 20 -5.77 4.43 -13.46
C GLY A 20 -4.55 5.22 -13.93
N LEU A 21 -4.02 4.88 -15.11
CA LEU A 21 -2.92 5.61 -15.74
C LEU A 21 -3.30 7.06 -16.09
N ALA A 22 -4.51 7.28 -16.60
CA ALA A 22 -5.02 8.61 -16.92
C ALA A 22 -5.18 9.46 -15.65
N ALA A 23 -5.71 8.90 -14.57
CA ALA A 23 -5.83 9.58 -13.28
C ALA A 23 -4.45 9.94 -12.70
N LEU A 24 -3.47 9.02 -12.80
CA LEU A 24 -2.10 9.29 -12.38
C LEU A 24 -1.46 10.41 -13.21
N ALA A 25 -1.62 10.39 -14.53
CA ALA A 25 -1.10 11.45 -15.41
C ALA A 25 -1.76 12.80 -15.12
N ALA A 26 -3.08 12.82 -14.91
CA ALA A 26 -3.82 14.02 -14.53
C ALA A 26 -3.34 14.57 -13.19
N LEU A 27 -3.07 13.71 -12.20
CA LEU A 27 -2.54 14.11 -10.90
C LEU A 27 -1.15 14.73 -11.04
N ILE A 28 -0.23 14.11 -11.79
CA ILE A 28 1.11 14.66 -12.03
C ILE A 28 1.03 16.01 -12.73
N TRP A 29 0.15 16.14 -13.73
CA TRP A 29 -0.05 17.41 -14.43
C TRP A 29 -0.60 18.50 -13.49
N TRP A 30 -1.57 18.14 -12.64
CA TRP A 30 -2.18 19.04 -11.67
C TRP A 30 -1.18 19.50 -10.59
N GLU A 31 -0.37 18.59 -10.06
CA GLU A 31 0.66 18.92 -9.07
C GLU A 31 1.73 19.84 -9.65
N ARG A 32 2.14 19.64 -10.90
CA ARG A 32 3.13 20.51 -11.57
C ARG A 32 2.60 21.92 -11.83
N ARG A 33 1.29 22.09 -11.95
CA ARG A 33 0.63 23.38 -12.24
C ARG A 33 0.15 24.10 -10.98
N SER A 34 0.08 23.42 -9.84
CA SER A 34 -0.39 23.99 -8.58
C SER A 34 0.68 24.89 -7.93
N PRO A 35 0.34 26.13 -7.51
CA PRO A 35 1.27 27.03 -6.81
C PRO A 35 1.79 26.48 -5.49
N ASN A 36 1.00 25.64 -4.81
CA ASN A 36 1.36 24.94 -3.58
C ASN A 36 1.20 23.42 -3.81
N PRO A 37 2.22 22.73 -4.36
CA PRO A 37 2.16 21.30 -4.59
C PRO A 37 2.14 20.53 -3.26
N LEU A 38 1.28 19.51 -3.17
CA LEU A 38 1.21 18.62 -2.00
C LEU A 38 2.49 17.79 -1.87
N LEU A 39 3.00 17.26 -2.98
CA LEU A 39 4.30 16.58 -3.07
C LEU A 39 5.24 17.35 -4.01
N PRO A 40 6.10 18.23 -3.48
CA PRO A 40 7.12 18.89 -4.27
C PRO A 40 8.02 17.84 -4.95
N PRO A 41 8.22 17.87 -6.28
CA PRO A 41 9.03 16.88 -6.98
C PRO A 41 10.49 16.86 -6.50
N SER A 42 10.97 17.96 -5.91
CA SER A 42 12.27 18.04 -5.25
C SER A 42 12.43 17.08 -4.05
N MET A 43 11.33 16.72 -3.37
CA MET A 43 11.35 15.73 -2.28
C MET A 43 11.52 14.31 -2.80
N LEU A 44 10.90 13.98 -3.93
CA LEU A 44 11.03 12.67 -4.58
C LEU A 44 12.45 12.44 -5.12
N SER A 45 13.14 13.50 -5.56
CA SER A 45 14.54 13.41 -6.01
C SER A 45 15.57 13.46 -4.86
N HIS A 46 15.14 13.71 -3.62
CA HIS A 46 16.05 13.79 -2.49
C HIS A 46 16.55 12.39 -2.09
N ARG A 47 17.86 12.15 -2.16
CA ARG A 47 18.49 10.83 -1.93
C ARG A 47 18.15 10.17 -0.58
N GLY A 48 17.85 10.98 0.45
CA GLY A 48 17.42 10.45 1.75
C GLY A 48 15.94 10.08 1.84
N LEU A 49 15.08 10.64 0.97
CA LEU A 49 13.62 10.44 1.01
C LEU A 49 13.12 9.50 -0.09
N ALA A 50 13.76 9.50 -1.27
CA ALA A 50 13.46 8.59 -2.37
C ALA A 50 13.32 7.11 -1.95
N PRO A 51 14.26 6.51 -1.17
CA PRO A 51 14.11 5.13 -0.72
C PRO A 51 12.93 4.94 0.25
N LEU A 52 12.57 5.95 1.05
CA LEU A 52 11.42 5.86 1.96
C LEU A 52 10.09 5.86 1.18
N PHE A 53 9.99 6.65 0.11
CA PHE A 53 8.85 6.59 -0.80
C PHE A 53 8.75 5.22 -1.49
N GLY A 54 9.87 4.68 -1.98
CA GLY A 54 9.92 3.33 -2.56
C GLY A 54 9.50 2.25 -1.56
N LEU A 55 10.01 2.32 -0.32
CA LEU A 55 9.62 1.39 0.75
C LEU A 55 8.13 1.50 1.05
N SER A 56 7.58 2.71 1.09
CA SER A 56 6.15 2.97 1.35
C SER A 56 5.26 2.39 0.25
N LEU A 57 5.66 2.54 -1.02
CA LEU A 57 4.97 1.94 -2.16
C LEU A 57 5.00 0.41 -2.08
N LEU A 58 6.15 -0.18 -1.78
CA LEU A 58 6.31 -1.63 -1.66
C LEU A 58 5.50 -2.19 -0.48
N MET A 59 5.48 -1.48 0.65
CA MET A 59 4.65 -1.80 1.80
C MET A 59 3.16 -1.78 1.44
N GLY A 60 2.72 -0.72 0.74
CA GLY A 60 1.33 -0.61 0.26
C GLY A 60 0.96 -1.77 -0.65
N PHE A 61 1.79 -2.06 -1.65
CA PHE A 61 1.58 -3.20 -2.55
C PHE A 61 1.51 -4.53 -1.80
N GLY A 62 2.46 -4.79 -0.90
CA GLY A 62 2.48 -6.00 -0.08
C GLY A 62 1.26 -6.13 0.83
N MET A 63 0.82 -5.03 1.43
CA MET A 63 -0.38 -4.99 2.26
C MET A 63 -1.64 -5.32 1.44
N PHE A 64 -1.80 -4.72 0.26
CA PHE A 64 -2.91 -5.05 -0.65
C PHE A 64 -2.86 -6.52 -1.10
N ALA A 65 -1.68 -7.02 -1.45
CA ALA A 65 -1.50 -8.41 -1.86
C ALA A 65 -1.92 -9.37 -0.75
N VAL A 66 -1.46 -9.17 0.49
CA VAL A 66 -1.83 -10.01 1.64
C VAL A 66 -3.31 -9.90 1.97
N MET A 67 -3.87 -8.69 1.99
CA MET A 67 -5.29 -8.47 2.29
C MET A 67 -6.22 -9.15 1.28
N TYR A 68 -5.82 -9.28 0.02
CA TYR A 68 -6.61 -9.97 -1.00
C TYR A 68 -6.33 -11.48 -0.99
N TYR A 69 -5.05 -11.87 -0.92
CA TYR A 69 -4.64 -13.25 -1.04
C TYR A 69 -5.02 -14.10 0.18
N ALA A 70 -4.91 -13.58 1.40
CA ALA A 70 -5.24 -14.33 2.61
C ALA A 70 -6.72 -14.81 2.64
N PRO A 71 -7.74 -13.94 2.49
CA PRO A 71 -9.13 -14.39 2.45
C PRO A 71 -9.42 -15.25 1.22
N LEU A 72 -8.76 -14.99 0.08
CA LEU A 72 -8.88 -15.82 -1.12
C LEU A 72 -8.34 -17.23 -0.87
N MET A 73 -7.24 -17.38 -0.14
CA MET A 73 -6.66 -18.68 0.22
C MET A 73 -7.57 -19.44 1.19
N PHE A 74 -8.17 -18.75 2.17
CA PHE A 74 -9.15 -19.36 3.08
C PHE A 74 -10.41 -19.83 2.37
N GLN A 75 -10.92 -19.05 1.41
CA GLN A 75 -12.14 -19.39 0.68
C GLN A 75 -11.89 -20.41 -0.44
N ALA A 76 -10.92 -20.15 -1.32
CA ALA A 76 -10.67 -20.97 -2.52
C ALA A 76 -9.68 -22.11 -2.28
N GLY A 77 -8.72 -21.95 -1.36
CA GLY A 77 -7.74 -22.97 -1.03
C GLY A 77 -8.26 -23.97 0.00
N PHE A 78 -8.80 -23.48 1.11
CA PHE A 78 -9.33 -24.33 2.20
C PHE A 78 -10.83 -24.61 2.09
N GLY A 79 -11.54 -24.02 1.13
CA GLY A 79 -12.97 -24.26 0.93
C GLY A 79 -13.86 -23.69 2.04
N LEU A 80 -13.34 -22.77 2.86
CA LEU A 80 -14.11 -22.19 3.96
C LEU A 80 -15.19 -21.25 3.43
N SER A 81 -16.34 -21.23 4.10
CA SER A 81 -17.38 -20.25 3.81
C SER A 81 -16.87 -18.81 4.05
N PRO A 82 -17.39 -17.80 3.33
CA PRO A 82 -16.99 -16.39 3.54
C PRO A 82 -17.12 -15.93 5.00
N ASN A 83 -18.11 -16.45 5.72
CA ASN A 83 -18.31 -16.15 7.14
C ASN A 83 -17.17 -16.68 8.02
N GLN A 84 -16.78 -17.94 7.82
CA GLN A 84 -15.68 -18.55 8.56
C GLN A 84 -14.33 -17.89 8.24
N ALA A 85 -14.09 -17.57 6.97
CA ALA A 85 -12.89 -16.84 6.55
C ALA A 85 -12.84 -15.43 7.18
N GLY A 86 -13.98 -14.74 7.29
CA GLY A 86 -14.08 -13.43 7.94
C GLY A 86 -13.69 -13.47 9.42
N ILE A 87 -14.13 -14.49 10.16
CA ILE A 87 -13.76 -14.69 11.56
C ILE A 87 -12.24 -14.91 11.69
N LEU A 88 -11.62 -15.66 10.77
CA LEU A 88 -10.17 -15.92 10.77
C LEU A 88 -9.33 -14.69 10.41
N VAL A 89 -9.87 -13.77 9.60
CA VAL A 89 -9.20 -12.51 9.25
C VAL A 89 -9.40 -11.43 10.34
N THR A 90 -10.40 -11.56 11.21
CA THR A 90 -10.70 -10.58 12.26
C THR A 90 -9.51 -10.33 13.21
N PRO A 91 -8.79 -11.36 13.73
CA PRO A 91 -7.59 -11.15 14.53
C PRO A 91 -6.51 -10.33 13.81
N LEU A 92 -6.35 -10.52 12.50
CA LEU A 92 -5.36 -9.78 11.71
C LEU A 92 -5.64 -8.26 11.77
N VAL A 93 -6.89 -7.85 11.66
CA VAL A 93 -7.29 -6.43 11.80
C VAL A 93 -6.99 -5.93 13.21
N VAL A 94 -7.32 -6.71 14.24
CA VAL A 94 -7.06 -6.36 15.64
C VAL A 94 -5.57 -6.13 15.89
N PHE A 95 -4.71 -7.03 15.41
CA PHE A 95 -3.25 -6.89 15.57
C PHE A 95 -2.70 -5.68 14.82
N ILE A 96 -3.24 -5.35 13.63
CA ILE A 96 -2.86 -4.13 12.91
C ILE A 96 -3.25 -2.89 13.71
N THR A 97 -4.45 -2.85 14.29
CA THR A 97 -4.90 -1.72 15.12
C THR A 97 -4.00 -1.55 16.35
N ILE A 98 -3.72 -2.63 17.07
CA ILE A 98 -2.82 -2.61 18.23
C ILE A 98 -1.42 -2.14 17.80
N GLY A 99 -0.89 -2.68 16.71
CA GLY A 99 0.39 -2.28 16.13
C GLY A 99 0.44 -0.79 15.82
N SER A 100 -0.63 -0.23 15.25
CA SER A 100 -0.74 1.20 14.94
C SER A 100 -0.74 2.07 16.21
N MET A 101 -1.48 1.68 17.24
CA MET A 101 -1.49 2.37 18.54
C MET A 101 -0.11 2.32 19.22
N LEU A 102 0.53 1.15 19.20
CA LEU A 102 1.88 0.98 19.73
C LEU A 102 2.89 1.82 18.96
N ASN A 103 2.82 1.83 17.63
CA ASN A 103 3.69 2.64 16.78
C ASN A 103 3.56 4.13 17.12
N GLY A 104 2.34 4.65 17.29
CA GLY A 104 2.10 6.02 17.71
C GLY A 104 2.80 6.36 19.04
N ARG A 105 2.67 5.48 20.04
CA ARG A 105 3.34 5.65 21.35
C ARG A 105 4.87 5.55 21.25
N ILE A 106 5.39 4.63 20.43
CA ILE A 106 6.84 4.43 20.24
C ILE A 106 7.45 5.65 19.56
N VAL A 107 6.84 6.15 18.49
CA VAL A 107 7.31 7.34 17.76
C VAL A 107 7.34 8.56 18.69
N GLN A 108 6.33 8.75 19.54
CA GLN A 108 6.31 9.84 20.52
C GLN A 108 7.40 9.73 21.59
N ARG A 109 7.80 8.51 21.98
CA ARG A 109 8.90 8.29 22.94
C ARG A 109 10.29 8.42 22.29
N LEU A 110 10.37 8.39 20.96
CA LEU A 110 11.63 8.51 20.25
C LEU A 110 12.13 9.96 20.30
N ARG A 111 13.17 10.22 21.10
CA ARG A 111 13.74 11.57 21.28
C ARG A 111 14.25 12.23 20.00
N ARG A 112 14.60 11.47 18.94
CA ARG A 112 15.09 11.96 17.64
C ARG A 112 14.71 11.01 16.49
N PRO A 113 13.48 11.08 15.94
CA PRO A 113 13.06 10.22 14.82
C PRO A 113 13.94 10.39 13.57
N THR A 114 14.53 11.56 13.37
CA THR A 114 15.47 11.86 12.27
C THR A 114 16.77 11.03 12.32
N ARG A 115 17.14 10.40 13.44
CA ARG A 115 18.30 9.50 13.50
C ARG A 115 18.07 8.19 12.73
N LEU A 116 16.82 7.73 12.61
CA LEU A 116 16.48 6.57 11.78
C LEU A 116 16.63 6.89 10.29
N LEU A 117 16.23 8.10 9.86
CA LEU A 117 16.53 8.60 8.51
C LEU A 117 18.05 8.74 8.27
N GLY A 118 18.80 9.16 9.30
CA GLY A 118 20.26 9.24 9.24
C GLY A 118 20.93 7.88 9.02
N LEU A 119 20.42 6.79 9.61
CA LEU A 119 20.90 5.42 9.38
C LEU A 119 20.63 4.95 7.95
N ALA A 120 19.43 5.22 7.42
CA ALA A 120 19.11 4.93 6.02
C ALA A 120 20.02 5.69 5.04
N SER A 121 20.36 6.95 5.34
CA SER A 121 21.29 7.75 4.52
C SER A 121 22.75 7.29 4.59
N ARG A 122 23.16 6.63 5.70
CA ARG A 122 24.52 6.09 5.88
C ARG A 122 24.74 4.75 5.17
N CYS A 123 23.67 4.00 4.93
CA CYS A 123 23.71 2.72 4.21
C CYS A 123 23.72 2.90 2.67
N SER A 124 23.55 4.13 2.18
CA SER A 124 23.55 4.49 0.75
C SER A 124 24.84 5.21 0.30
N ARG A 125 25.88 5.25 1.14
CA ARG A 125 27.26 5.62 0.76
C ARG A 125 28.11 4.36 0.72
#